data_AF-D7BFH3-F1
#
_entry.id   AF-D7BFH3-F1
#
_cell.length_a   1.000
_cell.length_b   1.000
_cell.length_c   1.000
_cell.angle_alpha   90.00
_cell.angle_beta   90.00
_cell.angle_gamma   90.00
#
_symmetry.space_group_name_H-M   'P 1'
#
loop_
_entity.id
_entity.type
_entity.pdbx_description
1 polymer ?
#
loop_
_entity_poly.entity_id
_entity_poly.type
_entity_poly.pdbx_seq_one_letter_code
_entity_poly.pdbx_strand_id
1 'polypeptide(L)'
;MAEPGVTPQHDPERYQPGWVNRWVEQIERLPLPYWVYYLGLAVAIVGVQSWIKWYDGTLPAGSFFLPLLLFSCAGVYALALMHSLIRRVPEALERLRPALKEDDTTYSKLLYHLAHAPAFPVLLATLAGLIVGAVLQTWLMRPFLPTFKLSTTPTSTIFDGTLFVLTWGVLGAGLYSLLHFLRGINQIYLQHTQVNLFQPQPLYALSGLASRAALGIALYNLPWITFTPGASNVPAIVVLTLIFQFMAAAVFFVPSWEFIGSCWKTNTTGNRSRARSSNMS
;
A
#
# COMPACT_ATOMS: atom_id res chain seq x y z
N MET A 1 -41.13 -37.17 -0.31
CA MET A 1 -40.94 -35.79 0.15
C MET A 1 -39.51 -35.67 0.63
N ALA A 2 -38.64 -35.09 -0.19
CA ALA A 2 -37.26 -34.75 0.14
C ALA A 2 -37.00 -33.40 -0.52
N GLU A 3 -36.62 -32.40 0.27
CA GLU A 3 -36.27 -31.06 -0.23
C GLU A 3 -35.03 -31.15 -1.14
N PRO A 4 -35.05 -30.56 -2.35
CA PRO A 4 -33.85 -30.44 -3.14
C PRO A 4 -32.91 -29.43 -2.48
N GLY A 5 -31.75 -29.93 -2.06
CA GLY A 5 -30.68 -29.15 -1.45
C GLY A 5 -30.28 -27.97 -2.33
N VAL A 6 -30.42 -26.77 -1.77
CA VAL A 6 -29.80 -25.56 -2.29
C VAL A 6 -28.29 -25.70 -2.07
N THR A 7 -27.59 -26.20 -3.09
CA THR A 7 -26.15 -25.97 -3.18
C THR A 7 -25.94 -24.46 -3.26
N PRO A 8 -25.16 -23.83 -2.36
CA PRO A 8 -24.84 -22.42 -2.47
C PRO A 8 -24.03 -22.23 -3.75
N GLN A 9 -24.70 -21.67 -4.75
CA GLN A 9 -24.13 -21.29 -6.03
C GLN A 9 -23.19 -20.10 -5.75
N HIS A 10 -21.96 -20.43 -5.38
CA HIS A 10 -20.84 -19.52 -5.43
C HIS A 10 -20.73 -19.08 -6.89
N ASP A 11 -20.96 -17.79 -7.15
CA ASP A 11 -20.63 -17.20 -8.45
C ASP A 11 -19.37 -16.31 -8.29
N PRO A 12 -18.16 -16.91 -8.23
CA PRO A 12 -16.87 -16.21 -8.15
C PRO A 12 -16.38 -15.71 -9.53
N GLU A 13 -17.19 -15.80 -10.60
CA GLU A 13 -16.68 -15.81 -11.97
C GLU A 13 -16.16 -14.50 -12.57
N ARG A 14 -16.12 -13.35 -11.88
CA ARG A 14 -15.67 -12.08 -12.54
C ARG A 14 -14.73 -11.17 -11.78
N TYR A 15 -14.07 -11.63 -10.73
CA TYR A 15 -13.01 -10.82 -10.11
C TYR A 15 -11.71 -11.61 -9.96
N GLN A 16 -10.84 -11.47 -10.96
CA GLN A 16 -9.53 -12.11 -10.95
C GLN A 16 -8.60 -11.34 -9.99
N PRO A 17 -7.97 -12.03 -9.01
CA PRO A 17 -7.06 -11.39 -8.08
C PRO A 17 -5.85 -10.81 -8.82
N GLY A 18 -5.51 -9.56 -8.50
CA GLY A 18 -4.29 -8.93 -9.01
C GLY A 18 -3.02 -9.69 -8.65
N TRP A 19 -1.94 -9.40 -9.38
CA TRP A 19 -0.66 -10.09 -9.20
C TRP A 19 -0.12 -9.98 -7.76
N VAL A 20 -0.39 -8.87 -7.08
CA VAL A 20 -0.01 -8.66 -5.67
C VAL A 20 -0.68 -9.68 -4.75
N ASN A 21 -1.97 -9.98 -4.96
CA ASN A 21 -2.68 -10.96 -4.13
C ASN A 21 -2.17 -12.38 -4.40
N ARG A 22 -1.97 -12.73 -5.68
CA ARG A 22 -1.39 -14.02 -6.07
C ARG A 22 0.01 -14.21 -5.47
N TRP A 23 0.80 -13.14 -5.41
CA TRP A 23 2.11 -13.14 -4.76
C TRP A 23 2.02 -13.39 -3.26
N VAL A 24 1.10 -12.69 -2.56
CA VAL A 24 0.85 -12.90 -1.12
C VAL A 24 0.42 -14.35 -0.86
N GLU A 25 -0.57 -14.87 -1.61
CA GLU A 25 -1.03 -16.25 -1.49
C GLU A 25 0.10 -17.27 -1.70
N GLN A 26 0.99 -17.01 -2.67
CA GLN A 26 2.13 -17.89 -2.93
C GLN A 26 3.11 -17.92 -1.76
N ILE A 27 3.36 -16.77 -1.11
CA ILE A 27 4.23 -16.69 0.08
C ILE A 27 3.56 -17.35 1.28
N GLU A 28 2.26 -17.16 1.48
CA GLU A 28 1.52 -17.75 2.60
C GLU A 28 1.43 -19.28 2.53
N ARG A 29 1.59 -19.88 1.34
CA ARG A 29 1.71 -21.34 1.17
C ARG A 29 3.05 -21.91 1.64
N LEU A 30 4.05 -21.06 1.89
CA LEU A 30 5.35 -21.53 2.39
C LEU A 30 5.24 -21.89 3.88
N PRO A 31 5.96 -22.93 4.34
CA PRO A 31 5.95 -23.33 5.75
C PRO A 31 6.67 -22.34 6.68
N LEU A 32 7.20 -21.24 6.14
CA LEU A 32 7.98 -20.25 6.85
C LEU A 32 7.14 -19.00 7.12
N PRO A 33 7.38 -18.28 8.23
CA PRO A 33 6.79 -16.97 8.45
C PRO A 33 7.15 -16.01 7.29
N TYR A 34 6.17 -15.27 6.78
CA TYR A 34 6.38 -14.36 5.64
C TYR A 34 7.54 -13.37 5.83
N TRP A 35 7.81 -12.92 7.06
CA TRP A 35 8.92 -12.00 7.35
C TRP A 35 10.29 -12.65 7.08
N VAL A 36 10.43 -13.97 7.27
CA VAL A 36 11.67 -14.72 6.96
C VAL A 36 11.91 -14.70 5.45
N TYR A 37 10.86 -14.85 4.65
CA TYR A 37 10.96 -14.80 3.19
C TYR A 37 11.49 -13.43 2.72
N TYR A 38 10.91 -12.33 3.21
CA TYR A 38 11.38 -10.98 2.87
C TYR A 38 12.78 -10.68 3.40
N LEU A 39 13.12 -11.17 4.59
CA LEU A 39 14.47 -11.02 5.14
C LEU A 39 15.49 -11.77 4.27
N GLY A 40 15.19 -13.00 3.86
CA GLY A 40 16.02 -13.78 2.96
C GLY A 40 16.18 -13.11 1.59
N LEU A 41 15.10 -12.56 1.03
CA LEU A 41 15.13 -11.81 -0.22
C LEU A 41 15.99 -10.55 -0.11
N ALA A 42 15.87 -9.80 0.99
CA ALA A 42 16.70 -8.62 1.26
C ALA A 42 18.18 -8.99 1.37
N VAL A 43 18.51 -10.04 2.12
CA VAL A 43 19.89 -10.54 2.26
C VAL A 43 20.45 -10.98 0.91
N ALA A 44 19.66 -11.68 0.09
CA ALA A 44 20.09 -12.11 -1.24
C ALA A 44 20.38 -10.92 -2.16
N ILE A 45 19.49 -9.93 -2.22
CA ILE A 45 19.67 -8.73 -3.06
C ILE A 45 20.88 -7.91 -2.59
N VAL A 46 21.00 -7.67 -1.27
CA VAL A 46 22.15 -6.99 -0.67
C VAL A 46 23.44 -7.73 -0.96
N GLY A 47 23.44 -9.07 -0.85
CA GLY A 47 24.60 -9.91 -1.11
C GLY A 47 25.06 -9.80 -2.56
N VAL A 48 24.13 -9.89 -3.52
CA VAL A 48 24.43 -9.72 -4.96
C VAL A 48 24.93 -8.32 -5.25
N GLN A 49 24.27 -7.27 -4.72
CA GLN A 49 24.70 -5.89 -4.95
C GLN A 49 26.10 -5.64 -4.37
N SER A 50 26.35 -6.10 -3.14
CA SER A 50 27.65 -5.94 -2.48
C SER A 50 28.74 -6.69 -3.22
N TRP A 51 28.45 -7.91 -3.68
CA TRP A 51 29.38 -8.70 -4.50
C TRP A 51 29.79 -7.97 -5.78
N ILE A 52 28.82 -7.41 -6.51
CA ILE A 52 29.09 -6.62 -7.73
C ILE A 52 30.03 -5.44 -7.42
N LYS A 53 29.79 -4.74 -6.31
CA LYS A 53 30.58 -3.57 -5.88
C LYS A 53 31.96 -3.90 -5.33
N TRP A 54 32.14 -5.10 -4.78
CA TRP A 54 33.47 -5.59 -4.41
C TRP A 54 34.25 -6.02 -5.65
N TYR A 55 33.58 -6.69 -6.58
CA TYR A 55 34.19 -7.18 -7.81
C TYR A 55 34.69 -6.05 -8.71
N ASP A 56 33.93 -4.96 -8.82
CA ASP A 56 34.34 -3.81 -9.61
C ASP A 56 35.25 -2.79 -8.88
N GLY A 57 35.61 -3.08 -7.63
CA GLY A 57 36.50 -2.25 -6.81
C GLY A 57 35.87 -0.95 -6.29
N THR A 58 34.56 -0.74 -6.48
CA THR A 58 33.85 0.43 -5.94
C THR A 58 33.87 0.48 -4.41
N LEU A 59 33.83 -0.70 -3.79
CA LEU A 59 33.91 -0.89 -2.35
C LEU A 59 35.00 -1.90 -2.02
N PRO A 60 35.80 -1.67 -0.96
CA PRO A 60 36.69 -2.69 -0.41
C PRO A 60 35.91 -3.98 -0.09
N ALA A 61 36.49 -5.14 -0.39
CA ALA A 61 35.86 -6.43 -0.08
C ALA A 61 35.51 -6.53 1.41
N GLY A 62 34.29 -6.98 1.73
CA GLY A 62 33.78 -7.06 3.09
C GLY A 62 33.32 -5.73 3.70
N SER A 63 33.44 -4.61 2.98
CA SER A 63 32.87 -3.33 3.40
C SER A 63 31.43 -3.17 2.92
N PHE A 64 30.62 -2.47 3.72
CA PHE A 64 29.24 -2.15 3.40
C PHE A 64 29.01 -0.64 3.45
N PHE A 65 28.17 -0.14 2.55
CA PHE A 65 27.80 1.27 2.48
C PHE A 65 26.32 1.42 2.75
N LEU A 66 25.95 2.12 3.82
CA LEU A 66 24.57 2.17 4.31
C LEU A 66 23.54 2.66 3.27
N PRO A 67 23.79 3.73 2.48
CA PRO A 67 22.86 4.15 1.43
C PRO A 67 22.62 3.07 0.36
N LEU A 68 23.64 2.27 0.05
CA LEU A 68 23.52 1.15 -0.89
C LEU A 68 22.65 0.03 -0.30
N LEU A 69 22.83 -0.28 0.99
CA LEU A 69 21.98 -1.25 1.70
C LEU A 69 20.51 -0.80 1.72
N LEU A 70 20.25 0.48 2.03
CA LEU A 70 18.91 1.05 2.02
C LEU A 70 18.28 0.97 0.63
N PHE A 71 19.05 1.26 -0.41
CA PHE A 71 18.62 1.12 -1.81
C PHE A 71 18.21 -0.31 -2.16
N SER A 72 19.06 -1.30 -1.84
CA SER A 72 18.76 -2.72 -2.05
C SER A 72 17.48 -3.17 -1.33
N CYS A 73 17.30 -2.72 -0.10
CA CYS A 73 16.19 -3.14 0.75
C CYS A 73 14.87 -2.43 0.43
N ALA A 74 14.90 -1.30 -0.28
CA ALA A 74 13.73 -0.45 -0.52
C ALA A 74 12.57 -1.21 -1.19
N GLY A 75 12.84 -1.90 -2.32
CA GLY A 75 11.81 -2.67 -3.02
C GLY A 75 11.27 -3.84 -2.20
N VAL A 76 12.13 -4.52 -1.45
CA VAL A 76 11.74 -5.63 -0.57
C VAL A 76 10.86 -5.14 0.57
N TYR A 77 11.22 -4.01 1.18
CA TYR A 77 10.42 -3.37 2.21
C TYR A 77 9.05 -2.97 1.67
N ALA A 78 8.98 -2.38 0.47
CA ALA A 78 7.70 -2.02 -0.13
C ALA A 78 6.78 -3.24 -0.33
N LEU A 79 7.32 -4.37 -0.81
CA LEU A 79 6.58 -5.63 -0.92
C LEU A 79 6.12 -6.17 0.44
N ALA A 80 7.03 -6.17 1.42
CA ALA A 80 6.73 -6.64 2.78
C ALA A 80 5.65 -5.79 3.44
N LEU A 81 5.69 -4.47 3.24
CA LEU A 81 4.67 -3.54 3.70
C LEU A 81 3.32 -3.86 3.06
N MET A 82 3.25 -4.03 1.74
CA MET A 82 1.99 -4.39 1.05
C MET A 82 1.40 -5.69 1.57
N HIS A 83 2.22 -6.74 1.69
CA HIS A 83 1.79 -8.02 2.27
C HIS A 83 1.22 -7.80 3.68
N SER A 84 1.95 -7.08 4.53
CA SER A 84 1.51 -6.82 5.90
C SER A 84 0.18 -6.05 5.99
N LEU A 85 -0.11 -5.19 5.02
CA LEU A 85 -1.36 -4.44 4.95
C LEU A 85 -2.52 -5.31 4.45
N ILE A 86 -2.30 -6.08 3.38
CA ILE A 86 -3.30 -6.98 2.79
C ILE A 86 -3.75 -8.03 3.81
N ARG A 87 -2.80 -8.65 4.53
CA ARG A 87 -3.12 -9.66 5.54
C ARG A 87 -3.97 -9.14 6.70
N ARG A 88 -3.97 -7.83 6.95
CA ARG A 88 -4.76 -7.20 8.03
C ARG A 88 -6.16 -6.77 7.58
N VAL A 89 -6.48 -6.88 6.30
CA VAL A 89 -7.80 -6.52 5.76
C VAL A 89 -8.93 -7.32 6.42
N PRO A 90 -8.83 -8.67 6.59
CA PRO A 90 -9.88 -9.45 7.24
C PRO A 90 -10.12 -8.99 8.68
N GLU A 91 -9.07 -8.82 9.48
CA GLU A 91 -9.17 -8.35 10.87
C GLU A 91 -9.85 -6.97 10.96
N ALA A 92 -9.53 -6.07 10.03
CA ALA A 92 -10.15 -4.75 9.98
C ALA A 92 -11.64 -4.84 9.64
N LEU A 93 -12.02 -5.75 8.74
CA LEU A 93 -13.41 -5.93 8.33
C LEU A 93 -14.24 -6.70 9.36
N GLU A 94 -13.65 -7.64 10.10
CA GLU A 94 -14.31 -8.32 11.21
C GLU A 94 -14.73 -7.33 12.30
N ARG A 95 -13.89 -6.33 12.57
CA ARG A 95 -14.23 -5.23 13.50
C ARG A 95 -15.32 -4.30 12.97
N LEU A 96 -15.53 -4.26 11.66
CA LEU A 96 -16.61 -3.53 11.01
C LEU A 96 -17.93 -4.32 10.96
N ARG A 97 -17.89 -5.65 11.15
CA ARG A 97 -19.05 -6.55 11.07
C ARG A 97 -20.24 -6.11 11.93
N PRO A 98 -20.09 -5.67 13.20
CA PRO A 98 -21.24 -5.27 14.03
C PRO A 98 -22.01 -4.04 13.51
N ALA A 99 -21.39 -3.22 12.66
CA ALA A 99 -21.99 -2.02 12.09
C ALA A 99 -22.63 -2.24 10.72
N LEU A 100 -22.39 -3.41 10.10
CA LEU A 100 -22.95 -3.78 8.81
C LEU A 100 -24.34 -4.40 9.02
N LYS A 101 -25.35 -3.90 8.31
CA LYS A 101 -26.72 -4.46 8.32
C LYS A 101 -26.91 -5.67 7.42
N GLU A 102 -25.83 -6.11 6.77
CA GLU A 102 -25.87 -7.05 5.67
C GLU A 102 -25.83 -8.50 6.13
N ASP A 103 -26.42 -9.39 5.32
CA ASP A 103 -26.33 -10.84 5.46
C ASP A 103 -24.88 -11.34 5.30
N ASP A 104 -24.57 -12.49 5.88
CA ASP A 104 -23.25 -13.13 5.86
C ASP A 104 -22.74 -13.38 4.42
N THR A 105 -23.67 -13.56 3.47
CA THR A 105 -23.37 -13.71 2.05
C THR A 105 -22.88 -12.41 1.40
N THR A 106 -23.50 -11.28 1.71
CA THR A 106 -23.07 -9.96 1.23
C THR A 106 -21.75 -9.53 1.90
N TYR A 107 -21.59 -9.82 3.20
CA TYR A 107 -20.33 -9.59 3.92
C TYR A 107 -19.15 -10.31 3.27
N SER A 108 -19.32 -11.59 2.92
CA SER A 108 -18.27 -12.41 2.31
C SER A 108 -17.86 -11.88 0.92
N LYS A 109 -18.83 -11.44 0.11
CA LYS A 109 -18.55 -10.80 -1.20
C LYS A 109 -17.79 -9.49 -1.05
N LEU A 110 -18.14 -8.71 -0.02
CA LEU A 110 -17.53 -7.43 0.26
C LEU A 110 -16.07 -7.59 0.75
N LEU A 111 -15.84 -8.57 1.62
CA LEU A 111 -14.51 -8.96 2.06
C LEU A 111 -13.64 -9.39 0.87
N TYR A 112 -14.20 -10.22 -0.01
CA TYR A 112 -13.49 -10.68 -1.19
C TYR A 112 -13.10 -9.50 -2.12
N HIS A 113 -14.02 -8.56 -2.36
CA HIS A 113 -13.77 -7.39 -3.23
C HIS A 113 -12.78 -6.38 -2.63
N LEU A 114 -12.77 -6.24 -1.30
CA LEU A 114 -11.84 -5.36 -0.59
C LEU A 114 -10.42 -5.95 -0.47
N ALA A 115 -10.34 -7.25 -0.20
CA ALA A 115 -9.07 -7.94 -0.02
C ALA A 115 -8.36 -8.16 -1.35
N HIS A 116 -9.11 -8.26 -2.46
CA HIS A 116 -8.54 -8.50 -3.77
C HIS A 116 -8.70 -7.25 -4.64
N ALA A 117 -7.61 -6.53 -4.85
CA ALA A 117 -7.59 -5.47 -5.86
C ALA A 117 -7.70 -6.06 -7.30
N PRO A 118 -8.34 -5.34 -8.25
CA PRO A 118 -8.60 -5.83 -9.59
C PRO A 118 -7.30 -5.98 -10.39
N ALA A 119 -7.17 -7.07 -11.14
CA ALA A 119 -5.91 -7.38 -11.81
C ALA A 119 -5.45 -6.34 -12.85
N PHE A 120 -6.36 -5.84 -13.68
CA PHE A 120 -6.00 -4.93 -14.76
C PHE A 120 -5.56 -3.53 -14.26
N PRO A 121 -6.28 -2.86 -13.35
CA PRO A 121 -5.84 -1.58 -12.82
C PRO A 121 -4.54 -1.66 -12.01
N VAL A 122 -4.33 -2.75 -11.26
CA VAL A 122 -3.06 -2.98 -10.55
C VAL A 122 -1.91 -3.13 -11.55
N LEU A 123 -2.13 -3.81 -12.68
CA LEU A 123 -1.14 -3.95 -13.74
C LEU A 123 -0.82 -2.60 -14.39
N LEU A 124 -1.83 -1.79 -14.72
CA LEU A 124 -1.62 -0.43 -15.23
C LEU A 124 -0.86 0.45 -14.23
N ALA A 125 -1.18 0.37 -12.95
CA ALA A 125 -0.47 1.10 -11.90
C ALA A 125 0.99 0.63 -11.76
N THR A 126 1.25 -0.66 -11.95
CA THR A 126 2.60 -1.22 -11.98
C THR A 126 3.37 -0.66 -13.17
N LEU A 127 2.78 -0.70 -14.37
CA LEU A 127 3.38 -0.14 -15.58
C LEU A 127 3.66 1.35 -15.46
N ALA A 128 2.71 2.11 -14.92
CA ALA A 128 2.90 3.54 -14.64
C ALA A 128 4.06 3.75 -13.66
N GLY A 129 4.16 2.94 -12.60
CA GLY A 129 5.28 2.93 -11.67
C GLY A 129 6.61 2.64 -12.36
N LEU A 130 6.67 1.62 -13.23
CA LEU A 130 7.88 1.29 -14.00
C LEU A 130 8.31 2.44 -14.92
N ILE A 131 7.36 3.08 -15.62
CA ILE A 131 7.63 4.23 -16.49
C ILE A 131 8.15 5.40 -15.67
N VAL A 132 7.50 5.73 -14.55
CA VAL A 132 7.95 6.78 -13.63
C VAL A 132 9.35 6.47 -13.10
N GLY A 133 9.61 5.22 -12.69
CA GLY A 133 10.92 4.77 -12.26
C GLY A 133 11.99 4.96 -13.33
N ALA A 134 11.72 4.59 -14.58
CA ALA A 134 12.66 4.75 -15.69
C ALA A 134 12.92 6.24 -16.02
N VAL A 135 11.88 7.08 -15.98
CA VAL A 135 12.00 8.53 -16.17
C VAL A 135 12.79 9.16 -15.03
N LEU A 136 12.47 8.84 -13.78
CA LEU A 136 13.20 9.34 -12.61
C LEU A 136 14.66 8.88 -12.62
N GLN A 137 14.93 7.65 -13.05
CA GLN A 137 16.29 7.15 -13.16
C GLN A 137 17.12 7.98 -14.16
N THR A 138 16.53 8.31 -15.31
CA THR A 138 17.24 8.99 -16.40
C THR A 138 17.34 10.50 -16.19
N TRP A 139 16.29 11.14 -15.67
CA TRP A 139 16.22 12.58 -15.48
C TRP A 139 16.72 13.03 -14.13
N LEU A 140 16.37 12.31 -13.07
CA LEU A 140 16.62 12.73 -11.71
C LEU A 140 17.85 12.05 -11.12
N MET A 141 18.04 10.73 -11.30
CA MET A 141 19.12 10.01 -10.63
C MET A 141 20.52 10.25 -11.21
N ARG A 142 20.65 10.63 -12.48
CA ARG A 142 21.96 10.86 -13.14
C ARG A 142 22.95 11.70 -12.32
N PRO A 143 22.61 12.91 -11.82
CA PRO A 143 23.51 13.71 -11.00
C PRO A 143 23.85 13.09 -9.63
N PHE A 144 23.09 12.09 -9.17
CA PHE A 144 23.25 11.48 -7.84
C PHE A 144 23.99 10.14 -7.85
N LEU A 145 24.10 9.48 -9.00
CA LEU A 145 24.81 8.19 -9.14
C LEU A 145 26.19 8.19 -8.44
N PRO A 146 27.04 9.23 -8.57
CA PRO A 146 28.35 9.26 -7.90
C PRO A 146 28.25 9.31 -6.37
N THR A 147 27.32 10.09 -5.82
CA THR A 147 27.12 10.26 -4.37
C THR A 147 26.70 8.95 -3.70
N PHE A 148 25.90 8.16 -4.40
CA PHE A 148 25.44 6.85 -3.91
C PHE A 148 26.39 5.70 -4.27
N LYS A 149 27.50 5.99 -4.97
CA LYS A 149 28.37 4.97 -5.59
C LYS A 149 27.58 3.98 -6.46
N LEU A 150 26.49 4.45 -7.08
CA LEU A 150 25.63 3.67 -7.97
C LEU A 150 26.16 3.78 -9.40
N SER A 151 25.91 2.77 -10.22
CA SER A 151 26.24 2.80 -11.66
C SER A 151 27.71 3.10 -11.97
N THR A 152 28.63 2.55 -11.18
CA THR A 152 30.09 2.67 -11.34
C THR A 152 30.62 1.90 -12.54
N THR A 153 29.98 0.78 -12.85
CA THR A 153 30.28 -0.09 -14.00
C THR A 153 29.02 -0.37 -14.82
N PRO A 154 29.14 -0.80 -16.10
CA PRO A 154 27.98 -1.15 -16.92
C PRO A 154 27.10 -2.24 -16.29
N THR A 155 27.71 -3.26 -15.68
CA THR A 155 27.02 -4.35 -14.98
C THR A 155 26.25 -3.83 -13.76
N SER A 156 26.90 -3.01 -12.93
CA SER A 156 26.25 -2.36 -11.80
C SER A 156 25.13 -1.43 -12.24
N THR A 157 25.26 -0.74 -13.38
CA THR A 157 24.26 0.20 -13.88
C THR A 157 22.98 -0.51 -14.28
N ILE A 158 23.12 -1.66 -14.96
CA ILE A 158 21.98 -2.51 -15.32
C ILE A 158 21.31 -3.02 -14.04
N PHE A 159 22.08 -3.56 -13.11
CA PHE A 159 21.54 -4.12 -11.86
C PHE A 159 20.84 -3.07 -10.99
N ASP A 160 21.52 -1.96 -10.69
CA ASP A 160 20.98 -0.86 -9.89
C ASP A 160 19.74 -0.26 -10.58
N GLY A 161 19.78 -0.12 -11.90
CA GLY A 161 18.65 0.38 -12.68
C GLY A 161 17.44 -0.54 -12.67
N THR A 162 17.66 -1.85 -12.85
CA THR A 162 16.58 -2.84 -12.76
C THR A 162 15.95 -2.83 -11.38
N LEU A 163 16.75 -2.82 -10.30
CA LEU A 163 16.22 -2.74 -8.94
C LEU A 163 15.41 -1.46 -8.70
N PHE A 164 15.92 -0.32 -9.17
CA PHE A 164 15.22 0.96 -9.03
C PHE A 164 13.87 0.94 -9.73
N VAL A 165 13.85 0.57 -11.01
CA VAL A 165 12.63 0.54 -11.83
C VAL A 165 11.61 -0.44 -11.24
N LEU A 166 12.05 -1.66 -10.86
CA LEU A 166 11.18 -2.64 -10.23
C LEU A 166 10.60 -2.14 -8.90
N THR A 167 11.40 -1.46 -8.07
CA THR A 167 10.93 -0.85 -6.81
C THR A 167 9.80 0.15 -7.07
N TRP A 168 9.93 1.00 -8.09
CA TRP A 168 8.88 1.93 -8.47
C TRP A 168 7.64 1.24 -9.04
N GLY A 169 7.80 0.16 -9.79
CA GLY A 169 6.68 -0.68 -10.24
C GLY A 169 5.89 -1.27 -9.07
N VAL A 170 6.60 -1.83 -8.09
CA VAL A 170 6.01 -2.33 -6.84
C VAL A 170 5.26 -1.20 -6.13
N LEU A 171 5.90 -0.06 -5.87
CA LEU A 171 5.29 1.08 -5.20
C LEU A 171 4.02 1.57 -5.91
N GLY A 172 4.01 1.63 -7.24
CA GLY A 172 2.83 1.98 -8.03
C GLY A 172 1.67 1.01 -7.80
N ALA A 173 1.94 -0.30 -7.81
CA ALA A 173 0.95 -1.33 -7.54
C ALA A 173 0.38 -1.23 -6.11
N GLY A 174 1.24 -1.00 -5.12
CA GLY A 174 0.84 -0.84 -3.73
C GLY A 174 0.02 0.40 -3.47
N LEU A 175 0.42 1.54 -4.07
CA LEU A 175 -0.31 2.78 -3.95
C LEU A 175 -1.73 2.63 -4.53
N TYR A 176 -1.85 2.03 -5.71
CA TYR A 176 -3.17 1.76 -6.29
C TYR A 176 -3.99 0.82 -5.41
N SER A 177 -3.40 -0.27 -4.92
CA SER A 177 -4.10 -1.25 -4.07
C SER A 177 -4.59 -0.60 -2.77
N LEU A 178 -3.78 0.28 -2.17
CA LEU A 178 -4.15 1.06 -1.00
C LEU A 178 -5.29 2.03 -1.30
N LEU A 179 -5.24 2.76 -2.42
CA LEU A 179 -6.31 3.67 -2.82
C LEU A 179 -7.62 2.93 -3.15
N HIS A 180 -7.52 1.78 -3.83
CA HIS A 180 -8.67 0.92 -4.11
C HIS A 180 -9.33 0.46 -2.81
N PHE A 181 -8.53 0.00 -1.86
CA PHE A 181 -8.99 -0.42 -0.55
C PHE A 181 -9.69 0.72 0.20
N LEU A 182 -9.07 1.90 0.28
CA LEU A 182 -9.66 3.08 0.94
C LEU A 182 -10.98 3.53 0.30
N ARG A 183 -11.07 3.48 -1.04
CA ARG A 183 -12.31 3.81 -1.77
C ARG A 183 -13.40 2.78 -1.53
N GLY A 184 -13.06 1.49 -1.55
CA GLY A 184 -14.01 0.40 -1.28
C GLY A 184 -14.65 0.56 0.10
N ILE A 185 -13.84 0.87 1.10
CA ILE A 185 -14.32 1.16 2.46
C ILE A 185 -15.26 2.36 2.48
N ASN A 186 -14.86 3.48 1.88
CA ASN A 186 -15.68 4.70 1.89
C ASN A 186 -17.06 4.43 1.26
N GLN A 187 -17.09 3.65 0.18
CA GLN A 187 -18.34 3.25 -0.45
C GLN A 187 -19.24 2.45 0.51
N ILE A 188 -18.67 1.53 1.29
CA ILE A 188 -19.40 0.72 2.28
C ILE A 188 -19.97 1.59 3.40
N TYR A 189 -19.18 2.56 3.87
CA TYR A 189 -19.62 3.52 4.87
C TYR A 189 -20.80 4.35 4.39
N LEU A 190 -20.76 4.78 3.12
CA LEU A 190 -21.80 5.63 2.54
C LEU A 190 -23.08 4.85 2.17
N GLN A 191 -22.97 3.56 1.83
CA GLN A 191 -24.10 2.80 1.28
C GLN A 191 -24.73 1.80 2.27
N HIS A 192 -23.96 1.23 3.21
CA HIS A 192 -24.40 0.04 3.98
C HIS A 192 -24.33 0.18 5.50
N THR A 193 -23.88 1.32 6.03
CA THR A 193 -23.62 1.48 7.48
C THR A 193 -24.61 2.46 8.12
N GLN A 194 -25.34 2.03 9.16
CA GLN A 194 -26.02 2.97 10.06
C GLN A 194 -25.02 3.46 11.10
N VAL A 195 -24.59 4.71 10.99
CA VAL A 195 -23.65 5.34 11.92
C VAL A 195 -24.31 5.46 13.31
N ASN A 196 -24.03 4.49 14.17
CA ASN A 196 -24.43 4.55 15.58
C ASN A 196 -23.29 5.19 16.38
N LEU A 197 -23.45 6.47 16.75
CA LEU A 197 -22.44 7.26 17.47
C LEU A 197 -22.02 6.65 18.82
N PHE A 198 -22.79 5.71 19.36
CA PHE A 198 -22.51 5.04 20.63
C PHE A 198 -21.63 3.79 20.50
N GLN A 199 -21.27 3.39 19.28
CA GLN A 199 -20.32 2.31 19.03
C GLN A 199 -19.10 2.87 18.28
N PRO A 200 -18.03 3.30 18.97
CA PRO A 200 -16.86 3.91 18.34
C PRO A 200 -15.88 2.89 17.72
N GLN A 201 -16.05 1.58 17.97
CA GLN A 201 -15.16 0.53 17.47
C GLN A 201 -15.00 0.50 15.93
N PRO A 202 -16.06 0.66 15.11
CA PRO A 202 -15.95 0.75 13.66
C PRO A 202 -15.11 1.97 13.23
N LEU A 203 -15.24 3.09 13.94
CA LEU A 203 -14.52 4.35 13.69
C LEU A 203 -12.99 4.20 13.82
N TYR A 204 -12.52 3.35 14.75
CA TYR A 204 -11.09 3.14 14.98
C TYR A 204 -10.46 2.02 14.16
N ALA A 205 -11.25 1.07 13.63
CA ALA A 205 -10.73 -0.07 12.87
C ALA A 205 -9.92 0.38 11.64
N LEU A 206 -10.39 1.43 10.96
CA LEU A 206 -9.76 1.97 9.76
C LEU A 206 -8.60 2.90 10.04
N SER A 207 -8.70 3.72 11.10
CA SER A 207 -7.58 4.55 11.56
C SER A 207 -6.38 3.69 11.92
N GLY A 208 -6.59 2.48 12.47
CA GLY A 208 -5.53 1.53 12.77
C GLY A 208 -4.80 0.99 11.52
N LEU A 209 -5.48 0.84 10.39
CA LEU A 209 -4.85 0.36 9.15
C LEU A 209 -4.23 1.51 8.36
N ALA A 210 -4.91 2.66 8.27
CA ALA A 210 -4.40 3.87 7.66
C ALA A 210 -3.16 4.43 8.39
N SER A 211 -3.14 4.40 9.73
CA SER A 211 -1.95 4.76 10.51
C SER A 211 -0.76 3.83 10.23
N ARG A 212 -0.98 2.53 10.11
CA ARG A 212 0.09 1.57 9.74
C ARG A 212 0.59 1.80 8.32
N ALA A 213 -0.29 2.09 7.37
CA ALA A 213 0.10 2.45 6.02
C ALA A 213 0.93 3.75 6.01
N ALA A 214 0.46 4.79 6.71
CA ALA A 214 1.16 6.07 6.83
C ALA A 214 2.52 5.91 7.52
N LEU A 215 2.59 5.18 8.63
CA LEU A 215 3.84 4.83 9.32
C LEU A 215 4.76 4.03 8.41
N GLY A 216 4.23 3.06 7.65
CA GLY A 216 5.00 2.28 6.71
C GLY A 216 5.64 3.12 5.60
N ILE A 217 4.88 4.06 5.03
CA ILE A 217 5.36 5.02 4.02
C ILE A 217 6.38 5.99 4.63
N ALA A 218 6.14 6.49 5.85
CA ALA A 218 7.07 7.37 6.54
C ALA A 218 8.39 6.65 6.84
N LEU A 219 8.34 5.41 7.33
CA LEU A 219 9.51 4.56 7.59
C LEU A 219 10.26 4.17 6.32
N TYR A 220 9.57 4.04 5.19
CA TYR A 220 10.22 3.85 3.88
C TYR A 220 11.04 5.08 3.48
N ASN A 221 10.52 6.27 3.73
CA ASN A 221 11.05 7.51 3.19
C ASN A 221 12.09 8.19 4.09
N LEU A 222 11.89 8.16 5.42
CA LEU A 222 12.75 8.82 6.40
C LEU A 222 14.25 8.45 6.28
N PRO A 223 14.62 7.16 6.12
CA PRO A 223 16.02 6.76 6.05
C PRO A 223 16.80 7.43 4.91
N TRP A 224 16.12 7.77 3.82
CA TRP A 224 16.74 8.41 2.66
C TRP A 224 17.27 9.80 2.97
N ILE A 225 16.59 10.58 3.80
CA ILE A 225 17.08 11.91 4.21
C ILE A 225 18.09 11.79 5.34
N THR A 226 17.84 10.92 6.32
CA THR A 226 18.66 10.89 7.55
C THR A 226 20.01 10.22 7.35
N PHE A 227 20.07 9.17 6.54
CA PHE A 227 21.28 8.35 6.37
C PHE A 227 22.01 8.56 5.06
N THR A 228 21.52 9.45 4.20
CA THR A 228 22.20 9.81 2.95
C THR A 228 22.83 11.20 3.07
N PRO A 229 24.16 11.29 3.20
CA PRO A 229 24.85 12.57 3.22
C PRO A 229 24.56 13.39 1.96
N GLY A 230 24.20 14.65 2.13
CA GLY A 230 23.93 15.57 1.03
C GLY A 230 22.55 15.45 0.37
N ALA A 231 21.71 14.48 0.76
CA ALA A 231 20.36 14.34 0.21
C ALA A 231 19.47 15.58 0.48
N SER A 232 19.64 16.23 1.64
CA SER A 232 18.92 17.46 2.01
C SER A 232 19.33 18.68 1.17
N ASN A 233 20.51 18.64 0.54
CA ASN A 233 21.03 19.75 -0.27
C ASN A 233 20.48 19.72 -1.70
N VAL A 234 19.69 18.68 -2.02
CA VAL A 234 19.12 18.46 -3.34
C VAL A 234 17.64 18.81 -3.30
N PRO A 235 17.23 19.93 -3.93
CA PRO A 235 15.83 20.38 -3.87
C PRO A 235 14.85 19.33 -4.38
N ALA A 236 15.21 18.58 -5.42
CA ALA A 236 14.34 17.57 -6.00
C ALA A 236 14.11 16.35 -5.08
N ILE A 237 15.11 15.90 -4.31
CA ILE A 237 14.94 14.82 -3.33
C ILE A 237 14.06 15.31 -2.18
N VAL A 238 14.27 16.56 -1.73
CA VAL A 238 13.45 17.17 -0.69
C VAL A 238 11.99 17.28 -1.17
N VAL A 239 11.74 17.79 -2.38
CA VAL A 239 10.40 17.87 -2.97
C VAL A 239 9.76 16.50 -3.09
N LEU A 240 10.47 15.50 -3.60
CA LEU A 240 9.95 14.13 -3.71
C LEU A 240 9.61 13.55 -2.33
N THR A 241 10.48 13.76 -1.33
CA THR A 241 10.24 13.34 0.05
C THR A 241 8.99 14.01 0.60
N LEU A 242 8.84 15.32 0.40
CA LEU A 242 7.65 16.06 0.82
C LEU A 242 6.41 15.51 0.15
N ILE A 243 6.43 15.21 -1.15
CA ILE A 243 5.31 14.58 -1.86
C ILE A 243 4.93 13.25 -1.21
N PHE A 244 5.90 12.37 -0.93
CA PHE A 244 5.64 11.10 -0.22
C PHE A 244 5.08 11.31 1.18
N GLN A 245 5.55 12.33 1.91
CA GLN A 245 5.06 12.65 3.24
C GLN A 245 3.64 13.22 3.21
N PHE A 246 3.34 14.09 2.24
CA PHE A 246 2.00 14.58 1.97
C PHE A 246 1.07 13.44 1.57
N MET A 247 1.55 12.49 0.78
CA MET A 247 0.78 11.30 0.43
C MET A 247 0.51 10.41 1.65
N ALA A 248 1.49 10.20 2.52
CA ALA A 248 1.30 9.47 3.79
C ALA A 248 0.27 10.17 4.69
N ALA A 249 0.34 11.51 4.78
CA ALA A 249 -0.64 12.31 5.49
C ALA A 249 -2.02 12.20 4.84
N ALA A 250 -2.14 12.29 3.51
CA ALA A 250 -3.39 12.17 2.80
C ALA A 250 -4.04 10.80 3.00
N VAL A 251 -3.26 9.71 2.95
CA VAL A 251 -3.72 8.35 3.26
C VAL A 251 -4.32 8.27 4.67
N PHE A 252 -3.76 9.00 5.63
CA PHE A 252 -4.27 9.07 6.99
C PHE A 252 -5.52 9.97 7.12
N PHE A 253 -5.52 11.14 6.47
CA PHE A 253 -6.55 12.17 6.66
C PHE A 253 -7.79 12.00 5.77
N VAL A 254 -7.65 11.51 4.54
CA VAL A 254 -8.77 11.37 3.59
C VAL A 254 -9.93 10.56 4.19
N PRO A 255 -9.71 9.37 4.80
CA PRO A 255 -10.79 8.61 5.42
C PRO A 255 -11.49 9.37 6.56
N SER A 256 -10.73 10.16 7.33
CA SER A 256 -11.27 10.93 8.44
C SER A 256 -12.10 12.14 7.99
N TRP A 257 -11.69 12.79 6.90
CA TRP A 257 -12.32 14.02 6.41
C TRP A 257 -13.65 13.77 5.69
N GLU A 258 -13.71 12.75 4.82
CA GLU A 258 -14.94 12.40 4.11
C GLU A 258 -16.05 11.95 5.06
N PHE A 259 -15.69 11.32 6.17
CA PHE A 259 -16.62 10.99 7.26
C PHE A 259 -17.25 12.25 7.90
N ILE A 260 -16.44 13.26 8.24
CA ILE A 260 -16.93 14.52 8.82
C ILE A 260 -17.93 15.21 7.87
N GLY A 261 -17.62 15.20 6.56
CA GLY A 261 -18.51 15.77 5.53
C GLY A 261 -19.85 15.03 5.40
N SER A 262 -19.86 13.71 5.54
CA SER A 262 -21.08 12.90 5.48
C SER A 262 -22.00 13.14 6.68
N CYS A 263 -21.45 13.21 7.90
CA CYS A 263 -22.18 13.56 9.12
C CYS A 263 -22.84 14.95 9.05
N TRP A 264 -22.22 15.91 8.36
CA TRP A 264 -22.81 17.22 8.15
C TRP A 264 -24.02 17.21 7.18
N LYS A 265 -23.98 16.36 6.14
CA LYS A 265 -25.07 16.24 5.16
C LYS A 265 -26.31 15.52 5.71
N THR A 266 -26.13 14.53 6.58
CA THR A 266 -27.27 13.81 7.19
C THR A 266 -27.98 14.67 8.24
N ASN A 267 -27.25 15.51 8.98
CA ASN A 267 -27.86 16.38 10.00
C ASN A 267 -28.66 17.54 9.38
N THR A 268 -28.23 18.06 8.23
CA THR A 268 -28.94 19.14 7.52
C THR A 268 -30.22 18.67 6.82
N THR A 269 -30.29 17.40 6.40
CA THR A 269 -31.51 16.82 5.81
C THR A 269 -32.53 16.40 6.87
N GLY A 270 -32.10 15.83 8.00
CA GLY A 270 -32.99 15.48 9.12
C GLY A 270 -33.65 16.69 9.81
N ASN A 271 -32.98 17.85 9.83
CA ASN A 271 -33.54 19.05 10.44
C ASN A 271 -34.63 19.71 9.56
N ARG A 272 -34.57 19.54 8.23
CA ARG A 272 -35.61 20.04 7.31
C ARG A 272 -36.92 19.25 7.40
N SER A 273 -36.89 17.95 7.72
CA SER A 273 -38.10 17.16 7.91
C SER A 273 -38.81 17.47 9.22
N ARG A 274 -38.08 17.78 10.31
CA ARG A 274 -38.67 18.18 11.61
C ARG A 274 -39.29 19.57 11.59
N ALA A 275 -38.69 20.53 10.87
CA ALA A 275 -39.27 21.87 10.73
C ALA A 275 -40.58 21.89 9.90
N ARG A 276 -40.81 20.87 9.06
CA ARG A 276 -42.06 20.74 8.28
C ARG A 276 -43.20 20.11 9.09
N SER A 277 -42.90 19.25 10.07
CA SER A 277 -43.92 18.65 10.93
C SER A 277 -44.41 19.57 12.05
N SER A 278 -43.66 20.62 12.41
CA SER A 278 -44.07 21.58 13.45
C SER A 278 -44.96 22.73 12.95
N ASN A 279 -45.16 22.87 11.64
CA ASN A 279 -46.01 23.91 11.03
C ASN A 279 -47.40 23.40 10.61
N MET A 280 -47.76 22.17 10.99
CA MET A 280 -49.07 21.56 10.71
C MET A 280 -49.89 21.28 11.98
N SER A 281 -49.49 21.83 13.13
CA SER A 281 -50.25 21.79 14.39
C SER A 281 -50.68 23.19 14.81
#